data_AF-A0A952R0Z5-F1
#
_entry.id   AF-A0A952R0Z5-F1
#
_cell.length_a   1.000
_cell.length_b   1.000
_cell.length_c   1.000
_cell.angle_alpha   90.00
_cell.angle_beta   90.00
_cell.angle_gamma   90.00
#
_symmetry.space_group_name_H-M   'P 1'
#
loop_
_entity.id
_entity.type
_entity.pdbx_description
1 polymer ?
#
loop_
_entity_poly.entity_id
_entity_poly.type
_entity_poly.pdbx_seq_one_letter_code
_entity_poly.pdbx_strand_id
1 'polypeptide(L)'
;MGDVDPTIRTPRLDEPRKRVPAGSVGIADAQTGVYPMASPGGWRLVGRTASQIYDPRRQEPFLLEPGDTVRFVPVETAPGTEEARPIELLSEEPRAPAFVVHEPGLLDLVLDAGRPMVGRYGLARSGPLDRVVARLANALVGNAPGTPLLEMSVLGPALEAQRDVIVAFAGGGVEPRLDGAAVQPYRSVLVRRGSQLEFPPAGAGRSGYLALAGGIEAESFMGSVCVDMRGKVGRPLREGDVIGTAHAATPRHGFAFSPYRRHERTLRIRLVPGPQFDAGSMRALTERPLRIESSDRMGIRLSPTTARGTGIRSEGNPLGAVQLTSDGHPIVLLNDRGTMGGYTKPAIVHPNDLPRLVQARDGAWVKFVRSSEP
;
A
#
# COMPACT_ATOMS: atom_id res chain seq x y z
N MET A 1 14.43 23.78 4.56
CA MET A 1 13.23 24.15 3.77
C MET A 1 12.11 24.46 4.75
N GLY A 2 11.20 25.38 4.44
CA GLY A 2 10.25 25.90 5.43
C GLY A 2 9.73 27.26 5.02
N ASP A 3 9.54 28.14 6.01
CA ASP A 3 8.98 29.47 5.77
C ASP A 3 9.85 30.31 4.83
N VAL A 4 9.23 30.90 3.82
CA VAL A 4 9.85 31.85 2.89
C VAL A 4 9.67 33.29 3.36
N ASP A 5 10.55 34.16 2.84
CA ASP A 5 10.43 35.60 3.02
C ASP A 5 9.01 36.08 2.64
N PRO A 6 8.36 36.93 3.46
CA PRO A 6 7.01 37.44 3.18
C PRO A 6 6.83 38.02 1.78
N THR A 7 7.88 38.61 1.18
CA THR A 7 7.83 39.25 -0.14
C THR A 7 7.64 38.28 -1.30
N ILE A 8 7.98 37.00 -1.12
CA ILE A 8 7.87 35.96 -2.17
C ILE A 8 6.75 34.94 -1.89
N ARG A 9 5.97 35.15 -0.82
CA ARG A 9 4.81 34.30 -0.51
C ARG A 9 3.78 34.41 -1.61
N THR A 10 3.27 33.26 -2.04
CA THR A 10 2.30 33.20 -3.13
C THR A 10 1.41 31.97 -2.98
N PRO A 11 0.10 32.09 -3.18
CA PRO A 11 -0.77 30.93 -3.08
C PRO A 11 -0.41 29.88 -4.13
N ARG A 12 -0.70 28.62 -3.81
CA ARG A 12 -0.70 27.54 -4.79
C ARG A 12 -1.63 27.86 -5.97
N LEU A 13 -1.42 27.20 -7.09
CA LEU A 13 -2.34 27.20 -8.21
C LEU A 13 -3.70 26.65 -7.79
N ASP A 14 -4.77 27.25 -8.32
CA ASP A 14 -6.14 26.76 -8.17
C ASP A 14 -6.28 25.36 -8.78
N GLU A 15 -5.69 25.17 -9.96
CA GLU A 15 -5.60 23.88 -10.63
C GLU A 15 -4.16 23.34 -10.56
N PRO A 16 -3.93 22.17 -9.93
CA PRO A 16 -2.60 21.59 -9.85
C PRO A 16 -2.15 21.05 -11.22
N ARG A 17 -0.85 21.13 -11.49
CA ARG A 17 -0.25 20.46 -12.66
C ARG A 17 -0.42 18.95 -12.49
N LYS A 18 -0.77 18.27 -13.58
CA LYS A 18 -0.82 16.79 -13.62
C LYS A 18 0.55 16.15 -13.38
N ARG A 19 1.62 16.83 -13.81
CA ARG A 19 3.01 16.38 -13.62
C ARG A 19 3.93 17.59 -13.39
N VAL A 20 4.62 17.57 -12.26
CA VAL A 20 5.77 18.43 -11.94
C VAL A 20 7.02 17.57 -12.07
N PRO A 21 8.05 17.98 -12.84
CA PRO A 21 9.28 17.20 -12.99
C PRO A 21 10.05 17.00 -11.68
N ALA A 22 10.76 15.88 -11.56
CA ALA A 22 11.72 15.68 -10.47
C ALA A 22 12.79 16.79 -10.45
N GLY A 23 13.20 17.15 -9.24
CA GLY A 23 14.12 18.25 -8.99
C GLY A 23 13.50 19.64 -9.06
N SER A 24 12.19 19.78 -9.33
CA SER A 24 11.56 21.11 -9.33
C SER A 24 11.56 21.71 -7.93
N VAL A 25 11.86 23.00 -7.83
CA VAL A 25 11.74 23.80 -6.60
C VAL A 25 10.47 24.63 -6.70
N GLY A 26 9.64 24.58 -5.67
CA GLY A 26 8.37 25.29 -5.63
C GLY A 26 8.18 26.14 -4.38
N ILE A 27 7.25 27.08 -4.46
CA ILE A 27 6.72 27.86 -3.34
C ILE A 27 5.19 27.72 -3.32
N ALA A 28 4.62 27.56 -2.12
CA ALA A 28 3.18 27.64 -1.88
C ALA A 28 2.93 28.22 -0.49
N ASP A 29 2.14 29.29 -0.45
CA ASP A 29 1.86 30.09 0.73
C ASP A 29 3.16 30.55 1.37
N ALA A 30 3.39 30.19 2.63
CA ALA A 30 4.63 30.47 3.34
C ALA A 30 5.72 29.42 3.05
N GLN A 31 5.49 28.33 2.32
CA GLN A 31 6.42 27.20 2.28
C GLN A 31 7.22 27.11 0.98
N THR A 32 8.46 26.64 1.06
CA THR A 32 9.26 26.17 -0.09
C THR A 32 9.66 24.70 0.05
N GLY A 33 9.87 24.02 -1.09
CA GLY A 33 10.13 22.59 -1.15
C GLY A 33 10.67 22.15 -2.51
N VAL A 34 11.24 20.95 -2.53
CA VAL A 34 11.76 20.29 -3.73
C VAL A 34 10.94 19.04 -4.01
N TYR A 35 10.58 18.83 -5.27
CA TYR A 35 9.92 17.61 -5.73
C TYR A 35 10.99 16.52 -5.97
N PRO A 36 11.13 15.48 -5.12
CA PRO A 36 12.16 14.44 -5.31
C PRO A 36 11.89 13.57 -6.53
N MET A 37 10.63 13.47 -6.93
CA MET A 37 10.14 12.61 -8.00
C MET A 37 9.08 13.36 -8.79
N ALA A 38 8.79 12.87 -9.99
CA ALA A 38 7.69 13.42 -10.77
C ALA A 38 6.34 13.12 -10.10
N SER A 39 5.56 14.15 -9.81
CA SER A 39 4.24 14.01 -9.19
C SER A 39 3.30 15.15 -9.59
N PRO A 40 1.98 15.01 -9.43
CA PRO A 40 1.09 16.16 -9.51
C PRO A 40 1.45 17.22 -8.45
N GLY A 41 1.17 18.48 -8.73
CA GLY A 41 1.50 19.57 -7.81
C GLY A 41 0.99 20.95 -8.22
N GLY A 42 0.44 21.68 -7.25
CA GLY A 42 -0.05 23.05 -7.43
C GLY A 42 0.96 24.14 -7.05
N TRP A 43 2.19 23.80 -6.66
CA TRP A 43 3.12 24.83 -6.19
C TRP A 43 3.61 25.71 -7.36
N ARG A 44 3.94 26.96 -7.06
CA ARG A 44 4.54 27.89 -8.03
C ARG A 44 6.01 27.50 -8.19
N LEU A 45 6.38 27.02 -9.38
CA LEU A 45 7.73 26.55 -9.65
C LEU A 45 8.67 27.74 -9.86
N VAL A 46 9.79 27.77 -9.14
CA VAL A 46 10.76 28.88 -9.14
C VAL A 46 12.14 28.48 -9.67
N GLY A 47 12.38 27.17 -9.87
CA GLY A 47 13.64 26.68 -10.40
C GLY A 47 13.76 25.16 -10.33
N ARG A 48 14.97 24.65 -10.49
CA ARG A 48 15.32 23.23 -10.33
C ARG A 48 16.59 23.10 -9.49
N THR A 49 16.70 22.02 -8.73
CA THR A 49 17.92 21.69 -8.00
C THR A 49 18.92 20.97 -8.89
N ALA A 50 20.22 21.19 -8.67
CA ALA A 50 21.31 20.41 -9.26
C ALA A 50 21.50 19.06 -8.54
N SER A 51 21.03 18.96 -7.29
CA SER A 51 21.22 17.79 -6.43
C SER A 51 19.98 16.91 -6.39
N GLN A 52 20.16 15.62 -6.62
CA GLN A 52 19.10 14.64 -6.44
C GLN A 52 18.95 14.33 -4.96
N ILE A 53 17.82 14.78 -4.39
CA ILE A 53 17.51 14.66 -2.96
C ILE A 53 17.04 13.27 -2.53
N TYR A 54 16.68 12.41 -3.50
CA TYR A 54 16.26 11.04 -3.27
C TYR A 54 16.74 10.10 -4.39
N ASP A 55 17.43 9.02 -4.02
CA ASP A 55 17.77 7.89 -4.90
C ASP A 55 17.84 6.59 -4.07
N PRO A 56 16.90 5.64 -4.24
CA PRO A 56 16.84 4.43 -3.42
C PRO A 56 18.03 3.48 -3.62
N ARG A 57 18.87 3.70 -4.63
CA ARG A 57 20.04 2.87 -4.93
C ARG A 57 21.32 3.35 -4.24
N ARG A 58 21.29 4.52 -3.60
CA ARG A 58 22.43 5.03 -2.82
C ARG A 58 22.48 4.34 -1.47
N GLN A 59 23.68 4.25 -0.91
CA GLN A 59 23.88 3.82 0.47
C GLN A 59 23.09 4.70 1.46
N GLU A 60 23.03 6.01 1.20
CA GLU A 60 22.18 6.97 1.89
C GLU A 60 21.11 7.49 0.90
N PRO A 61 19.89 6.93 0.91
CA PRO A 61 18.89 7.24 -0.09
C PRO A 61 18.37 8.67 -0.08
N PHE A 62 18.42 9.34 1.09
CA PHE A 62 17.87 10.66 1.32
C PHE A 62 18.99 11.64 1.60
N LEU A 63 19.05 12.74 0.84
CA LEU A 63 20.03 13.81 1.07
C LEU A 63 19.68 14.68 2.27
N LEU A 64 18.41 14.67 2.68
CA LEU A 64 17.86 15.57 3.69
C LEU A 64 17.17 14.76 4.79
N GLU A 65 17.42 15.14 6.04
CA GLU A 65 16.77 14.64 7.24
C GLU A 65 15.82 15.69 7.84
N PRO A 66 14.75 15.27 8.54
CA PRO A 66 13.91 16.18 9.30
C PRO A 66 14.75 16.94 10.35
N GLY A 67 14.73 18.28 10.25
CA GLY A 67 15.52 19.16 11.12
C GLY A 67 16.68 19.86 10.40
N ASP A 68 17.04 19.42 9.19
CA ASP A 68 18.12 20.04 8.43
C ASP A 68 17.83 21.49 8.05
N THR A 69 18.87 22.32 8.16
CA THR A 69 18.87 23.69 7.63
C THR A 69 19.34 23.65 6.17
N VAL A 70 18.54 24.23 5.27
CA VAL A 70 18.80 24.20 3.83
C VAL A 70 18.93 25.64 3.31
N ARG A 71 20.01 25.91 2.57
CA ARG A 71 20.21 27.16 1.83
C ARG A 71 20.26 26.86 0.33
N PHE A 72 19.37 27.49 -0.44
CA PHE A 72 19.46 27.46 -1.90
C PHE A 72 20.55 28.43 -2.37
N VAL A 73 21.41 27.98 -3.28
CA VAL A 73 22.47 28.79 -3.90
C VAL A 73 22.25 28.75 -5.42
N PRO A 74 22.13 29.90 -6.09
CA PRO A 74 22.00 29.94 -7.54
C PRO A 74 23.30 29.44 -8.19
N VAL A 75 23.16 28.64 -9.25
CA VAL A 75 24.26 28.14 -10.07
C VAL A 75 23.96 28.45 -11.53
N GLU A 76 24.99 28.84 -12.30
CA GLU A 76 24.83 29.23 -13.72
C GLU A 76 24.47 28.04 -14.60
N THR A 77 25.07 26.87 -14.33
CA THR A 77 24.80 25.62 -15.03
C THR A 77 24.78 24.46 -14.06
N ALA A 78 23.79 23.58 -14.20
CA ALA A 78 23.75 22.31 -13.50
C ALA A 78 23.24 21.22 -14.45
N PRO A 79 23.83 20.00 -14.41
CA PRO A 79 23.14 18.85 -14.94
C PRO A 79 21.84 18.73 -14.14
N GLY A 80 20.69 18.84 -14.83
CA GLY A 80 19.39 18.77 -14.16
C GLY A 80 19.23 17.48 -13.35
N THR A 81 18.36 17.48 -12.35
CA THR A 81 18.13 16.27 -11.55
C THR A 81 17.56 15.14 -12.42
N GLU A 82 18.24 13.99 -12.47
CA GLU A 82 17.67 12.76 -13.01
C GLU A 82 16.54 12.25 -12.11
N GLU A 83 15.55 11.58 -12.70
CA GLU A 83 14.58 10.84 -11.91
C GLU A 83 15.28 9.68 -11.20
N ALA A 84 14.90 9.43 -9.94
CA ALA A 84 15.30 8.23 -9.22
C ALA A 84 15.00 6.99 -10.06
N ARG A 85 15.96 6.07 -10.17
CA ARG A 85 15.74 4.77 -10.80
C ARG A 85 15.22 3.79 -9.75
N PRO A 86 14.33 2.86 -10.12
CA PRO A 86 13.83 1.88 -9.17
C PRO A 86 14.95 0.97 -8.65
N ILE A 87 14.78 0.48 -7.42
CA ILE A 87 15.54 -0.65 -6.88
C ILE A 87 14.67 -1.90 -6.95
N GLU A 88 15.21 -2.99 -7.48
CA GLU A 88 14.56 -4.30 -7.50
C GLU A 88 14.77 -4.98 -6.14
N LEU A 89 13.73 -5.64 -5.62
CA LEU A 89 13.82 -6.37 -4.35
C LEU A 89 13.69 -7.88 -4.53
N LEU A 90 13.06 -8.34 -5.61
CA LEU A 90 13.01 -9.75 -5.93
C LEU A 90 14.35 -10.16 -6.55
N SER A 91 14.96 -11.24 -6.06
CA SER A 91 16.21 -11.75 -6.65
C SER A 91 15.94 -12.28 -8.06
N GLU A 92 16.79 -11.91 -9.02
CA GLU A 92 16.76 -12.48 -10.38
C GLU A 92 17.16 -13.97 -10.37
N GLU A 93 18.07 -14.34 -9.46
CA GLU A 93 18.58 -15.70 -9.28
C GLU A 93 18.40 -16.13 -7.82
N PRO A 94 17.18 -16.51 -7.39
CA PRO A 94 16.98 -16.95 -6.02
C PRO A 94 17.73 -18.25 -5.74
N ARG A 95 18.20 -18.43 -4.49
CA ARG A 95 18.97 -19.63 -4.09
C ARG A 95 18.19 -20.93 -4.26
N ALA A 96 16.87 -20.86 -4.14
CA ALA A 96 15.97 -22.00 -4.18
C ALA A 96 14.70 -21.66 -4.99
N PRO A 97 14.78 -21.68 -6.34
CA PRO A 97 13.66 -21.37 -7.23
C PRO A 97 12.43 -22.23 -6.91
N ALA A 98 11.27 -21.60 -6.72
CA ALA A 98 10.01 -22.27 -6.41
C ALA A 98 8.98 -22.11 -7.52
N PHE A 99 8.84 -20.91 -8.09
CA PHE A 99 7.92 -20.65 -9.19
C PHE A 99 8.55 -19.76 -10.27
N VAL A 100 8.15 -19.97 -11.52
CA VAL A 100 8.30 -18.98 -12.60
C VAL A 100 6.93 -18.34 -12.85
N VAL A 101 6.91 -17.02 -13.01
CA VAL A 101 5.71 -16.27 -13.37
C VAL A 101 5.54 -16.32 -14.89
N HIS A 102 4.46 -16.95 -15.36
CA HIS A 102 4.12 -16.98 -16.79
C HIS A 102 3.25 -15.80 -17.19
N GLU A 103 2.27 -15.47 -16.37
CA GLU A 103 1.41 -14.31 -16.60
C GLU A 103 1.23 -13.55 -15.27
N PRO A 104 1.48 -12.23 -15.23
CA PRO A 104 1.17 -11.44 -14.04
C PRO A 104 -0.34 -11.23 -13.91
N GLY A 105 -0.81 -11.17 -12.67
CA GLY A 105 -2.15 -10.74 -12.30
C GLY A 105 -2.32 -9.23 -12.41
N LEU A 106 -3.41 -8.72 -11.80
CA LEU A 106 -3.71 -7.29 -11.85
C LEU A 106 -2.73 -6.46 -11.00
N LEU A 107 -2.36 -6.98 -9.83
CA LEU A 107 -1.38 -6.38 -8.93
C LEU A 107 -0.89 -7.44 -7.94
N ASP A 108 0.31 -7.96 -8.20
CA ASP A 108 0.93 -9.01 -7.38
C ASP A 108 2.17 -8.47 -6.68
N LEU A 109 2.12 -8.42 -5.35
CA LEU A 109 3.16 -7.79 -4.54
C LEU A 109 3.75 -8.76 -3.54
N VAL A 110 5.08 -8.87 -3.51
CA VAL A 110 5.79 -9.53 -2.42
C VAL A 110 5.84 -8.59 -1.22
N LEU A 111 5.28 -9.02 -0.10
CA LEU A 111 5.11 -8.21 1.10
C LEU A 111 5.49 -9.00 2.37
N ASP A 112 6.23 -8.37 3.27
CA ASP A 112 6.39 -8.81 4.66
C ASP A 112 5.40 -8.06 5.58
N ALA A 113 5.68 -7.87 6.87
CA ALA A 113 4.80 -7.14 7.79
C ALA A 113 4.69 -5.61 7.53
N GLY A 114 5.45 -5.07 6.57
CA GLY A 114 5.55 -3.66 6.25
C GLY A 114 6.81 -3.01 6.81
N ARG A 115 7.02 -1.76 6.41
CA ARG A 115 8.21 -0.94 6.70
C ARG A 115 7.92 0.09 7.81
N PRO A 116 8.25 -0.18 9.08
CA PRO A 116 8.05 0.78 10.17
C PRO A 116 9.06 1.93 10.12
N MET A 117 8.80 3.02 10.85
CA MET A 117 9.73 4.13 11.09
C MET A 117 10.23 4.93 9.86
N VAL A 118 9.74 4.64 8.65
CA VAL A 118 10.14 5.35 7.43
C VAL A 118 9.21 6.49 7.02
N GLY A 119 8.09 6.68 7.72
CA GLY A 119 7.09 7.69 7.35
C GLY A 119 7.65 9.12 7.31
N ARG A 120 8.69 9.38 8.11
CA ARG A 120 9.44 10.65 8.12
C ARG A 120 10.15 10.98 6.79
N TYR A 121 10.42 9.96 5.97
CA TYR A 121 11.03 10.07 4.65
C TYR A 121 10.01 10.14 3.50
N GLY A 122 8.70 10.11 3.79
CA GLY A 122 7.68 10.08 2.76
C GLY A 122 7.36 8.69 2.19
N LEU A 123 8.05 7.64 2.67
CA LEU A 123 7.80 6.25 2.27
C LEU A 123 6.58 5.67 2.99
N ALA A 124 5.78 4.90 2.25
CA ALA A 124 4.65 4.18 2.79
C ALA A 124 5.11 3.04 3.72
N ARG A 125 4.28 2.74 4.72
CA ARG A 125 4.45 1.54 5.54
C ARG A 125 4.24 0.28 4.71
N SER A 126 3.35 0.30 3.72
CA SER A 126 3.01 -0.85 2.89
C SER A 126 2.57 -2.06 3.75
N GLY A 127 2.92 -3.27 3.35
CA GLY A 127 2.48 -4.53 3.98
C GLY A 127 1.07 -4.96 3.55
N PRO A 128 0.58 -6.09 4.06
CA PRO A 128 -0.67 -6.69 3.63
C PRO A 128 -1.85 -5.80 4.03
N LEU A 129 -2.80 -5.60 3.11
CA LEU A 129 -4.04 -4.88 3.43
C LEU A 129 -4.81 -5.60 4.54
N ASP A 130 -4.94 -6.91 4.43
CA ASP A 130 -5.51 -7.78 5.46
C ASP A 130 -4.40 -8.55 6.17
N ARG A 131 -3.79 -7.88 7.16
CA ARG A 131 -2.74 -8.47 8.00
C ARG A 131 -3.15 -9.74 8.73
N VAL A 132 -4.45 -9.94 9.00
CA VAL A 132 -4.92 -11.11 9.75
C VAL A 132 -4.87 -12.34 8.84
N VAL A 133 -5.39 -12.20 7.63
CA VAL A 133 -5.38 -13.26 6.63
C VAL A 133 -3.96 -13.58 6.16
N ALA A 134 -3.11 -12.57 5.94
CA ALA A 134 -1.71 -12.78 5.55
C ALA A 134 -0.93 -13.60 6.61
N ARG A 135 -1.14 -13.31 7.90
CA ARG A 135 -0.56 -14.10 9.00
C ARG A 135 -1.10 -15.53 9.03
N LEU A 136 -2.38 -15.71 8.74
CA LEU A 136 -2.98 -17.04 8.68
C LEU A 136 -2.41 -17.87 7.53
N ALA A 137 -2.21 -17.29 6.34
CA ALA A 137 -1.55 -17.96 5.22
C ALA A 137 -0.15 -18.46 5.62
N ASN A 138 0.66 -17.59 6.24
CA ASN A 138 1.97 -17.96 6.77
C ASN A 138 1.89 -19.08 7.81
N ALA A 139 0.98 -18.98 8.77
CA ALA A 139 0.84 -19.98 9.83
C ALA A 139 0.49 -21.38 9.27
N LEU A 140 -0.32 -21.46 8.21
CA LEU A 140 -0.72 -22.73 7.59
C LEU A 140 0.44 -23.51 6.96
N VAL A 141 1.54 -22.83 6.60
CA VAL A 141 2.78 -23.43 6.09
C VAL A 141 3.91 -23.43 7.13
N GLY A 142 3.62 -23.08 8.39
CA GLY A 142 4.58 -23.08 9.49
C GLY A 142 5.51 -21.85 9.55
N ASN A 143 5.23 -20.81 8.78
CA ASN A 143 6.03 -19.58 8.81
C ASN A 143 5.67 -18.68 10.00
N ALA A 144 6.65 -17.91 10.47
CA ALA A 144 6.41 -16.85 11.45
C ALA A 144 5.53 -15.72 10.86
N PRO A 145 4.73 -15.02 11.69
CA PRO A 145 3.99 -13.84 11.25
C PRO A 145 4.90 -12.79 10.59
N GLY A 146 4.52 -12.29 9.42
CA GLY A 146 5.29 -11.29 8.70
C GLY A 146 6.37 -11.85 7.77
N THR A 147 6.53 -13.17 7.68
CA THR A 147 7.36 -13.80 6.66
C THR A 147 6.89 -13.37 5.26
N PRO A 148 7.80 -13.03 4.32
CA PRO A 148 7.42 -12.59 2.97
C PRO A 148 6.50 -13.57 2.26
N LEU A 149 5.41 -13.04 1.72
CA LEU A 149 4.41 -13.77 0.94
C LEU A 149 3.91 -12.92 -0.22
N LEU A 150 3.11 -13.51 -1.11
CA LEU A 150 2.51 -12.81 -2.23
C LEU A 150 1.10 -12.33 -1.88
N GLU A 151 0.82 -11.04 -2.05
CA GLU A 151 -0.53 -10.48 -2.07
C GLU A 151 -0.98 -10.29 -3.53
N MET A 152 -2.20 -10.76 -3.85
CA MET A 152 -2.81 -10.67 -5.18
C MET A 152 -4.14 -9.92 -5.08
N SER A 153 -4.44 -9.06 -6.06
CA SER A 153 -5.65 -8.23 -6.06
C SER A 153 -6.61 -8.61 -7.18
N VAL A 154 -7.73 -9.27 -6.86
CA VAL A 154 -8.84 -9.63 -7.77
C VAL A 154 -8.49 -10.63 -8.90
N LEU A 155 -7.33 -10.52 -9.53
CA LEU A 155 -6.76 -11.45 -10.50
C LEU A 155 -5.30 -11.66 -10.09
N GLY A 156 -4.90 -12.90 -9.84
CA GLY A 156 -3.51 -13.24 -9.52
C GLY A 156 -2.77 -13.85 -10.71
N PRO A 157 -1.48 -14.20 -10.53
CA PRO A 157 -0.62 -14.64 -11.62
C PRO A 157 -0.84 -16.10 -12.01
N ALA A 158 -0.34 -16.49 -13.18
CA ALA A 158 -0.10 -17.89 -13.55
C ALA A 158 1.35 -18.26 -13.18
N LEU A 159 1.52 -19.30 -12.37
CA LEU A 159 2.80 -19.71 -11.81
C LEU A 159 3.10 -21.18 -12.12
N GLU A 160 4.30 -21.47 -12.60
CA GLU A 160 4.78 -22.85 -12.77
C GLU A 160 5.76 -23.25 -11.68
N ALA A 161 5.47 -24.35 -11.00
CA ALA A 161 6.33 -24.88 -9.94
C ALA A 161 7.64 -25.45 -10.48
N GLN A 162 8.77 -24.89 -10.05
CA GLN A 162 10.12 -25.34 -10.44
C GLN A 162 10.63 -26.50 -9.57
N ARG A 163 9.95 -26.79 -8.46
CA ARG A 163 10.21 -27.90 -7.55
C ARG A 163 8.98 -28.20 -6.71
N ASP A 164 9.03 -29.31 -5.97
CA ASP A 164 8.03 -29.61 -4.96
C ASP A 164 8.07 -28.54 -3.85
N VAL A 165 6.93 -27.89 -3.59
CA VAL A 165 6.80 -26.80 -2.62
C VAL A 165 5.45 -26.88 -1.90
N ILE A 166 5.47 -26.60 -0.59
CA ILE A 166 4.24 -26.50 0.20
C ILE A 166 3.79 -25.04 0.19
N VAL A 167 2.53 -24.82 -0.18
CA VAL A 167 1.92 -23.49 -0.20
C VAL A 167 0.64 -23.47 0.62
N ALA A 168 0.19 -22.28 1.02
CA ALA A 168 -1.17 -22.07 1.48
C ALA A 168 -1.75 -20.80 0.86
N PHE A 169 -3.01 -20.92 0.42
CA PHE A 169 -3.81 -19.79 -0.03
C PHE A 169 -4.76 -19.35 1.09
N ALA A 170 -4.89 -18.04 1.29
CA ALA A 170 -5.89 -17.45 2.18
C ALA A 170 -6.47 -16.15 1.60
N GLY A 171 -7.61 -15.71 2.10
CA GLY A 171 -8.24 -14.44 1.72
C GLY A 171 -9.41 -14.59 0.76
N GLY A 172 -9.46 -13.70 -0.23
CA GLY A 172 -10.48 -13.68 -1.26
C GLY A 172 -10.01 -12.93 -2.49
N GLY A 173 -10.91 -12.43 -3.31
CA GLY A 173 -10.57 -11.76 -4.57
C GLY A 173 -10.32 -12.76 -5.69
N VAL A 174 -9.56 -13.82 -5.42
CA VAL A 174 -9.17 -14.88 -6.36
C VAL A 174 -9.60 -16.27 -5.90
N GLU A 175 -9.71 -17.21 -6.84
CA GLU A 175 -9.95 -18.64 -6.62
C GLU A 175 -8.70 -19.43 -7.04
N PRO A 176 -7.97 -20.08 -6.12
CA PRO A 176 -6.76 -20.82 -6.48
C PRO A 176 -7.12 -22.07 -7.28
N ARG A 177 -6.37 -22.33 -8.34
CA ARG A 177 -6.45 -23.54 -9.14
C ARG A 177 -5.08 -24.17 -9.24
N LEU A 178 -5.03 -25.49 -9.11
CA LEU A 178 -3.84 -26.30 -9.30
C LEU A 178 -4.13 -27.28 -10.43
N ASP A 179 -3.38 -27.18 -11.52
CA ASP A 179 -3.57 -27.99 -12.74
C ASP A 179 -5.04 -27.97 -13.23
N GLY A 180 -5.63 -26.76 -13.22
CA GLY A 180 -7.02 -26.50 -13.62
C GLY A 180 -8.10 -26.80 -12.56
N ALA A 181 -7.77 -27.55 -11.51
CA ALA A 181 -8.71 -27.94 -10.45
C ALA A 181 -8.73 -26.92 -9.30
N ALA A 182 -9.93 -26.57 -8.81
CA ALA A 182 -10.07 -25.64 -7.69
C ALA A 182 -9.46 -26.20 -6.40
N VAL A 183 -8.68 -25.37 -5.70
CA VAL A 183 -8.04 -25.70 -4.43
C VAL A 183 -8.81 -25.07 -3.28
N GLN A 184 -9.00 -25.82 -2.19
CA GLN A 184 -9.67 -25.28 -1.01
C GLN A 184 -8.81 -24.19 -0.35
N PRO A 185 -9.34 -22.96 -0.15
CA PRO A 185 -8.66 -21.95 0.65
C PRO A 185 -8.44 -22.34 2.10
N TYR A 186 -7.50 -21.65 2.74
CA TYR A 186 -7.11 -21.80 4.14
C TYR A 186 -6.62 -23.21 4.47
N ARG A 187 -5.96 -23.87 3.52
CA ARG A 187 -5.34 -25.18 3.67
C ARG A 187 -3.94 -25.16 3.05
N SER A 188 -2.98 -25.82 3.70
CA SER A 188 -1.67 -26.08 3.09
C SER A 188 -1.71 -27.26 2.13
N VAL A 189 -1.11 -27.08 0.96
CA VAL A 189 -1.13 -28.02 -0.18
C VAL A 189 0.28 -28.23 -0.69
N LEU A 190 0.61 -29.46 -1.04
CA LEU A 190 1.84 -29.79 -1.76
C LEU A 190 1.61 -29.55 -3.25
N VAL A 191 2.40 -28.66 -3.82
CA VAL A 191 2.46 -28.39 -5.27
C VAL A 191 3.69 -29.12 -5.79
N ARG A 192 3.49 -29.99 -6.77
CA ARG A 192 4.58 -30.77 -7.36
C ARG A 192 5.29 -29.94 -8.43
N ARG A 193 6.56 -30.25 -8.66
CA ARG A 193 7.31 -29.71 -9.79
C ARG A 193 6.52 -29.90 -11.10
N GLY A 194 6.47 -28.86 -11.92
CA GLY A 194 5.77 -28.83 -13.22
C GLY A 194 4.28 -28.50 -13.13
N SER A 195 3.69 -28.50 -11.93
CA SER A 195 2.29 -28.08 -11.77
C SER A 195 2.11 -26.58 -12.01
N GLN A 196 0.94 -26.23 -12.51
CA GLN A 196 0.51 -24.86 -12.76
C GLN A 196 -0.45 -24.39 -11.66
N LEU A 197 -0.14 -23.24 -11.08
CA LEU A 197 -1.02 -22.51 -10.17
C LEU A 197 -1.60 -21.28 -10.86
N GLU A 198 -2.92 -21.13 -10.79
CA GLU A 198 -3.64 -19.99 -11.36
C GLU A 198 -4.61 -19.41 -10.32
N PHE A 199 -4.89 -18.12 -10.44
CA PHE A 199 -5.73 -17.39 -9.49
C PHE A 199 -6.76 -16.51 -10.21
N PRO A 200 -7.73 -17.09 -10.95
CA PRO A 200 -8.82 -16.34 -11.57
C PRO A 200 -9.69 -15.58 -10.55
N PRO A 201 -10.47 -14.58 -10.97
CA PRO A 201 -11.33 -13.82 -10.08
C PRO A 201 -12.39 -14.68 -9.39
N ALA A 202 -12.50 -14.54 -8.06
CA ALA A 202 -13.56 -15.15 -7.27
C ALA A 202 -14.81 -14.26 -7.19
N GLY A 203 -15.91 -14.78 -6.61
CA GLY A 203 -17.14 -14.01 -6.37
C GLY A 203 -17.11 -13.09 -5.15
N ALA A 204 -16.15 -13.26 -4.22
CA ALA A 204 -16.11 -12.53 -2.95
C ALA A 204 -14.69 -12.18 -2.51
N GLY A 205 -14.56 -11.14 -1.67
CA GLY A 205 -13.28 -10.62 -1.20
C GLY A 205 -12.54 -9.80 -2.27
N ARG A 206 -11.39 -9.23 -1.90
CA ARG A 206 -10.59 -8.40 -2.80
C ARG A 206 -9.13 -8.83 -2.88
N SER A 207 -8.53 -9.18 -1.74
CA SER A 207 -7.10 -9.50 -1.64
C SER A 207 -6.90 -10.94 -1.22
N GLY A 208 -6.11 -11.66 -2.01
CA GLY A 208 -5.69 -13.04 -1.77
C GLY A 208 -4.22 -13.11 -1.40
N TYR A 209 -3.84 -14.14 -0.65
CA TYR A 209 -2.48 -14.31 -0.14
C TYR A 209 -2.00 -15.72 -0.44
N LEU A 210 -0.80 -15.83 -1.02
CA LEU A 210 -0.09 -17.09 -1.25
C LEU A 210 1.18 -17.09 -0.41
N ALA A 211 1.23 -17.97 0.59
CA ALA A 211 2.43 -18.21 1.40
C ALA A 211 3.12 -19.50 0.94
N LEU A 212 4.45 -19.47 0.87
CA LEU A 212 5.30 -20.64 0.63
C LEU A 212 5.95 -21.05 1.95
N ALA A 213 6.03 -22.36 2.22
CA ALA A 213 6.83 -22.85 3.35
C ALA A 213 8.28 -22.37 3.21
N GLY A 214 8.80 -21.69 4.23
CA GLY A 214 10.13 -21.05 4.19
C GLY A 214 10.14 -19.57 3.76
N GLY A 215 9.00 -19.04 3.30
CA GLY A 215 8.83 -17.64 2.88
C GLY A 215 9.43 -17.32 1.52
N ILE A 216 9.00 -16.23 0.89
CA ILE A 216 9.57 -15.75 -0.37
C ILE A 216 10.95 -15.10 -0.13
N GLU A 217 11.93 -15.44 -0.97
CA GLU A 217 13.24 -14.78 -0.98
C GLU A 217 13.15 -13.40 -1.64
N ALA A 218 13.56 -12.36 -0.92
CA ALA A 218 13.65 -10.99 -1.44
C ALA A 218 14.67 -10.18 -0.62
N GLU A 219 15.31 -9.21 -1.25
CA GLU A 219 16.13 -8.21 -0.59
C GLU A 219 15.27 -7.20 0.17
N SER A 220 15.83 -6.65 1.26
CA SER A 220 15.14 -5.66 2.08
C SER A 220 15.66 -4.25 1.77
N PHE A 221 14.76 -3.29 1.65
CA PHE A 221 15.08 -1.87 1.64
C PHE A 221 14.56 -1.22 2.92
N MET A 222 15.46 -0.63 3.71
CA MET A 222 15.16 -0.06 5.03
C MET A 222 14.39 -1.03 5.95
N GLY A 223 14.84 -2.28 6.02
CA GLY A 223 14.31 -3.30 6.92
C GLY A 223 13.00 -3.96 6.51
N SER A 224 12.57 -3.81 5.25
CA SER A 224 11.38 -4.50 4.72
C SER A 224 11.50 -4.81 3.23
N VAL A 225 10.90 -5.93 2.80
CA VAL A 225 10.80 -6.36 1.39
C VAL A 225 9.59 -5.75 0.67
N CYS A 226 8.74 -5.00 1.39
CA CYS A 226 7.51 -4.48 0.82
C CYS A 226 7.74 -3.47 -0.31
N VAL A 227 6.99 -3.62 -1.39
CA VAL A 227 6.97 -2.66 -2.49
C VAL A 227 6.43 -1.29 -2.01
N ASP A 228 7.10 -0.22 -2.43
CA ASP A 228 6.60 1.16 -2.44
C ASP A 228 6.80 1.73 -3.85
N MET A 229 5.75 1.64 -4.67
CA MET A 229 5.78 2.11 -6.06
C MET A 229 5.99 3.62 -6.18
N ARG A 230 5.54 4.40 -5.18
CA ARG A 230 5.73 5.86 -5.19
C ARG A 230 7.21 6.17 -4.96
N GLY A 231 7.85 5.48 -4.03
CA GLY A 231 9.29 5.55 -3.77
C GLY A 231 10.14 4.84 -4.82
N LYS A 232 9.56 4.15 -5.81
CA LYS A 232 10.31 3.29 -6.75
C LYS A 232 11.16 2.22 -6.01
N VAL A 233 10.61 1.65 -4.94
CA VAL A 233 11.22 0.57 -4.16
C VAL A 233 10.47 -0.72 -4.43
N GLY A 234 11.12 -1.68 -5.09
CA GLY A 234 10.46 -2.87 -5.62
C GLY A 234 9.43 -2.55 -6.69
N ARG A 235 8.72 -3.59 -7.14
CA ARG A 235 7.68 -3.51 -8.16
C ARG A 235 6.70 -4.68 -8.06
N PRO A 236 5.55 -4.61 -8.74
CA PRO A 236 4.74 -5.79 -8.99
C PRO A 236 5.51 -6.86 -9.78
N LEU A 237 5.08 -8.12 -9.63
CA LEU A 237 5.59 -9.22 -10.44
C LEU A 237 5.36 -8.98 -11.93
N ARG A 238 6.24 -9.56 -12.75
CA ARG A 238 6.21 -9.55 -14.20
C ARG A 238 6.37 -10.97 -14.73
N GLU A 239 5.94 -11.18 -15.96
CA GLU A 239 6.27 -12.38 -16.73
C GLU A 239 7.80 -12.61 -16.72
N GLY A 240 8.21 -13.85 -16.50
CA GLY A 240 9.59 -14.29 -16.41
C GLY A 240 10.21 -14.17 -15.02
N ASP A 241 9.57 -13.50 -14.05
CA ASP A 241 10.09 -13.43 -12.67
C ASP A 241 10.20 -14.83 -12.05
N VAL A 242 11.27 -15.05 -11.28
CA VAL A 242 11.47 -16.28 -10.52
C VAL A 242 11.26 -16.02 -9.03
N ILE A 243 10.27 -16.69 -8.44
CA ILE A 243 10.00 -16.65 -7.00
C ILE A 243 10.76 -17.79 -6.34
N GLY A 244 11.67 -17.48 -5.42
CA GLY A 244 12.37 -18.48 -4.60
C GLY A 244 11.91 -18.52 -3.15
N THR A 245 12.35 -19.54 -2.40
CA THR A 245 12.15 -19.56 -0.94
C THR A 245 13.36 -19.07 -0.17
N ALA A 246 13.15 -18.25 0.86
CA ALA A 246 14.22 -17.71 1.68
C ALA A 246 14.92 -18.79 2.53
N HIS A 247 14.17 -19.75 3.07
CA HIS A 247 14.66 -20.78 3.99
C HIS A 247 14.17 -22.18 3.61
N ALA A 248 14.95 -23.20 3.97
CA ALA A 248 14.47 -24.58 3.93
C ALA A 248 13.36 -24.79 4.98
N ALA A 249 12.32 -25.53 4.62
CA ALA A 249 11.22 -25.85 5.52
C ALA A 249 11.05 -27.37 5.62
N THR A 250 10.71 -27.86 6.82
CA THR A 250 10.35 -29.27 7.02
C THR A 250 8.96 -29.55 6.44
N PRO A 251 8.78 -30.62 5.64
CA PRO A 251 7.54 -30.85 4.93
C PRO A 251 6.44 -31.38 5.88
N ARG A 252 5.56 -30.50 6.33
CA ARG A 252 4.25 -30.88 6.87
C ARG A 252 3.18 -30.01 6.19
N HIS A 253 2.21 -30.66 5.56
CA HIS A 253 1.11 -30.01 4.84
C HIS A 253 -0.22 -30.65 5.24
N GLY A 254 -1.34 -30.06 4.82
CA GLY A 254 -2.68 -30.52 5.17
C GLY A 254 -3.27 -29.84 6.41
N PHE A 255 -2.54 -28.90 7.04
CA PHE A 255 -3.12 -28.00 8.02
C PHE A 255 -4.21 -27.17 7.36
N ALA A 256 -5.36 -27.08 8.01
CA ALA A 256 -6.48 -26.32 7.52
C ALA A 256 -7.07 -25.46 8.64
N PHE A 257 -7.60 -24.31 8.25
CA PHE A 257 -8.36 -23.43 9.11
C PHE A 257 -9.69 -23.13 8.43
N SER A 258 -10.79 -23.19 9.18
CA SER A 258 -12.09 -22.78 8.66
C SER A 258 -12.42 -21.39 9.20
N PRO A 259 -12.23 -20.31 8.42
CA PRO A 259 -12.54 -18.98 8.90
C PRO A 259 -14.05 -18.79 9.01
N TYR A 260 -14.47 -18.20 10.12
CA TYR A 260 -15.85 -17.73 10.25
C TYR A 260 -16.10 -16.58 9.26
N ARG A 261 -16.90 -16.82 8.21
CA ARG A 261 -17.33 -15.78 7.27
C ARG A 261 -18.74 -15.32 7.59
N ARG A 262 -18.84 -14.11 8.14
CA ARG A 262 -20.13 -13.44 8.29
C ARG A 262 -20.54 -12.80 6.95
N HIS A 263 -21.62 -13.29 6.36
CA HIS A 263 -22.21 -12.67 5.17
C HIS A 263 -23.08 -11.51 5.63
N GLU A 264 -22.65 -10.28 5.35
CA GLU A 264 -23.42 -9.08 5.62
C GLU A 264 -23.72 -8.38 4.31
N ARG A 265 -25.00 -8.10 4.03
CA ARG A 265 -25.41 -7.29 2.88
C ARG A 265 -24.87 -5.85 2.98
N THR A 266 -24.66 -5.38 4.20
CA THR A 266 -24.08 -4.08 4.51
C THR A 266 -23.06 -4.25 5.64
N LEU A 267 -21.79 -3.94 5.36
CA LEU A 267 -20.70 -4.06 6.31
C LEU A 267 -20.83 -3.02 7.41
N ARG A 268 -20.95 -3.46 8.67
CA ARG A 268 -20.95 -2.54 9.82
C ARG A 268 -19.52 -2.31 10.29
N ILE A 269 -19.05 -1.07 10.20
CA ILE A 269 -17.67 -0.68 10.50
C ILE A 269 -17.66 0.38 11.61
N ARG A 270 -16.94 0.12 12.69
CA ARG A 270 -16.81 1.06 13.81
C ARG A 270 -15.85 2.19 13.46
N LEU A 271 -16.20 3.39 13.91
CA LEU A 271 -15.37 4.57 13.89
C LEU A 271 -15.01 4.99 15.31
N VAL A 272 -13.76 5.42 15.49
CA VAL A 272 -13.26 6.12 16.68
C VAL A 272 -12.92 7.58 16.30
N PRO A 273 -12.87 8.52 17.26
CA PRO A 273 -12.48 9.91 16.99
C PRO A 273 -11.11 10.00 16.30
N GLY A 274 -11.03 10.80 15.24
CA GLY A 274 -9.78 11.14 14.57
C GLY A 274 -9.13 12.43 15.12
N PRO A 275 -7.96 12.82 14.61
CA PRO A 275 -7.21 13.98 15.12
C PRO A 275 -7.92 15.32 14.88
N GLN A 276 -8.79 15.44 13.87
CA GLN A 276 -9.65 16.61 13.66
C GLN A 276 -11.11 16.26 13.96
N PHE A 277 -11.35 15.54 15.05
CA PHE A 277 -12.72 15.14 15.42
C PHE A 277 -13.64 16.35 15.50
N ASP A 278 -14.79 16.23 14.84
CA ASP A 278 -15.92 17.12 15.00
C ASP A 278 -17.22 16.31 15.01
N ALA A 279 -18.16 16.71 15.86
CA ALA A 279 -19.39 15.97 16.07
C ALA A 279 -20.29 15.95 14.82
N GLY A 280 -20.23 17.01 14.00
CA GLY A 280 -21.02 17.14 12.77
C GLY A 280 -20.61 16.11 11.72
N SER A 281 -19.33 16.00 11.40
CA SER A 281 -18.76 15.03 10.48
C SER A 281 -18.93 13.61 10.98
N MET A 282 -18.74 13.36 12.29
CA MET A 282 -19.00 12.02 12.85
C MET A 282 -20.47 11.62 12.66
N ARG A 283 -21.41 12.55 12.91
CA ARG A 283 -22.83 12.32 12.64
C ARG A 283 -23.08 12.07 11.16
N ALA A 284 -22.55 12.90 10.26
CA ALA A 284 -22.72 12.76 8.82
C ALA A 284 -22.18 11.42 8.27
N LEU A 285 -21.02 10.97 8.77
CA LEU A 285 -20.43 9.67 8.43
C LEU A 285 -21.27 8.49 8.91
N THR A 286 -21.94 8.61 10.05
CA THR A 286 -22.69 7.52 10.70
C THR A 286 -24.19 7.57 10.42
N GLU A 287 -24.69 8.59 9.72
CA GLU A 287 -26.13 8.81 9.47
C GLU A 287 -26.75 7.75 8.55
N ARG A 288 -26.09 7.44 7.42
CA ARG A 288 -26.60 6.51 6.40
C ARG A 288 -25.52 5.55 5.92
N PRO A 289 -25.88 4.39 5.32
CA PRO A 289 -24.91 3.57 4.61
C PRO A 289 -24.29 4.34 3.44
N LEU A 290 -23.02 4.06 3.19
CA LEU A 290 -22.23 4.54 2.06
C LEU A 290 -21.91 3.36 1.15
N ARG A 291 -21.60 3.66 -0.12
CA ARG A 291 -21.18 2.69 -1.11
C ARG A 291 -19.71 2.90 -1.43
N ILE A 292 -18.94 1.82 -1.56
CA ILE A 292 -17.56 1.88 -2.04
C ILE A 292 -17.62 2.20 -3.55
N GLU A 293 -17.06 3.35 -3.94
CA GLU A 293 -16.94 3.72 -5.36
C GLU A 293 -15.73 3.04 -5.98
N SER A 294 -14.59 3.14 -5.29
CA SER A 294 -13.34 2.53 -5.69
C SER A 294 -12.49 2.23 -4.47
N SER A 295 -11.61 1.23 -4.62
CA SER A 295 -10.67 0.81 -3.59
C SER A 295 -9.34 0.46 -4.25
N ASP A 296 -8.24 0.81 -3.60
CA ASP A 296 -6.88 0.37 -3.92
C ASP A 296 -6.06 0.30 -2.62
N ARG A 297 -4.74 0.13 -2.72
CA ARG A 297 -3.87 0.07 -1.53
C ARG A 297 -3.65 1.43 -0.85
N MET A 298 -3.94 2.55 -1.53
CA MET A 298 -3.85 3.90 -0.98
C MET A 298 -5.10 4.25 -0.16
N GLY A 299 -6.29 3.86 -0.63
CA GLY A 299 -7.52 4.15 0.08
C GLY A 299 -8.80 3.57 -0.52
N ILE A 300 -9.90 3.79 0.21
CA ILE A 300 -11.26 3.41 -0.19
C ILE A 300 -12.08 4.68 -0.30
N ARG A 301 -12.51 5.02 -1.52
CA ARG A 301 -13.39 6.16 -1.80
C ARG A 301 -14.84 5.74 -1.63
N LEU A 302 -15.61 6.55 -0.92
CA LEU A 302 -16.99 6.27 -0.56
C LEU A 302 -17.94 7.35 -1.11
N SER A 303 -19.20 6.95 -1.34
CA SER A 303 -20.28 7.86 -1.71
C SER A 303 -21.61 7.49 -1.03
N PRO A 304 -22.60 8.40 -1.00
CA PRO A 304 -22.56 9.80 -1.44
C PRO A 304 -21.61 10.64 -0.57
N THR A 305 -21.44 11.91 -0.95
CA THR A 305 -20.77 12.90 -0.11
C THR A 305 -21.45 12.99 1.27
N THR A 306 -20.66 13.28 2.30
CA THR A 306 -21.13 13.37 3.69
C THR A 306 -20.94 14.79 4.22
N ALA A 307 -19.71 15.13 4.59
CA ALA A 307 -19.29 16.44 5.05
C ALA A 307 -18.06 16.88 4.24
N ARG A 308 -17.93 18.18 4.03
CA ARG A 308 -16.76 18.74 3.35
C ARG A 308 -15.61 18.88 4.35
N GLY A 309 -14.45 18.38 3.96
CA GLY A 309 -13.23 18.64 4.71
C GLY A 309 -12.70 20.04 4.48
N THR A 310 -11.94 20.55 5.44
CA THR A 310 -11.20 21.80 5.31
C THR A 310 -9.72 21.53 5.03
N GLY A 311 -9.05 22.50 4.40
CA GLY A 311 -7.60 22.47 4.24
C GLY A 311 -6.93 22.75 5.58
N ILE A 312 -6.01 21.88 5.99
CA ILE A 312 -5.17 22.04 7.17
C ILE A 312 -3.70 22.02 6.79
N ARG A 313 -2.83 22.50 7.68
CA ARG A 313 -1.39 22.27 7.55
C ARG A 313 -1.16 20.76 7.49
N SER A 314 -0.35 20.32 6.52
CA SER A 314 -0.07 18.90 6.33
C SER A 314 0.46 18.26 7.61
N GLU A 315 -0.12 17.14 7.98
CA GLU A 315 0.23 16.34 9.16
C GLU A 315 0.26 14.85 8.80
N GLY A 316 0.75 14.01 9.72
CA GLY A 316 0.85 12.58 9.50
C GLY A 316 -0.52 11.92 9.30
N ASN A 317 -0.65 11.07 8.29
CA ASN A 317 -1.88 10.34 8.01
C ASN A 317 -1.95 9.03 8.81
N PRO A 318 -2.89 8.87 9.76
CA PRO A 318 -3.10 7.61 10.46
C PRO A 318 -3.66 6.53 9.52
N LEU A 319 -3.31 5.26 9.76
CA LEU A 319 -3.92 4.14 9.03
C LEU A 319 -5.39 4.02 9.42
N GLY A 320 -6.27 3.82 8.44
CA GLY A 320 -7.71 3.76 8.63
C GLY A 320 -8.38 5.12 8.86
N ALA A 321 -7.63 6.23 8.81
CA ALA A 321 -8.22 7.56 8.91
C ALA A 321 -9.25 7.79 7.80
N VAL A 322 -10.40 8.33 8.17
CA VAL A 322 -11.45 8.75 7.24
C VAL A 322 -11.16 10.20 6.88
N GLN A 323 -10.48 10.41 5.77
CA GLN A 323 -10.18 11.73 5.23
C GLN A 323 -11.42 12.29 4.53
N LEU A 324 -11.79 13.52 4.83
CA LEU A 324 -12.82 14.25 4.09
C LEU A 324 -12.17 15.20 3.09
N THR A 325 -12.51 15.04 1.82
CA THR A 325 -12.04 15.93 0.76
C THR A 325 -12.89 17.21 0.69
N SER A 326 -12.42 18.21 -0.07
CA SER A 326 -13.15 19.47 -0.27
C SER A 326 -14.47 19.29 -1.04
N ASP A 327 -14.55 18.31 -1.95
CA ASP A 327 -15.78 17.89 -2.65
C ASP A 327 -16.71 17.04 -1.75
N GLY A 328 -16.26 16.65 -0.55
CA GLY A 328 -17.08 16.00 0.47
C GLY A 328 -17.16 14.48 0.40
N HIS A 329 -16.34 13.85 -0.45
CA HIS A 329 -16.23 12.39 -0.51
C HIS A 329 -15.33 11.87 0.62
N PRO A 330 -15.80 10.89 1.43
CA PRO A 330 -14.94 10.23 2.39
C PRO A 330 -13.94 9.29 1.69
N ILE A 331 -12.70 9.32 2.15
CA ILE A 331 -11.65 8.38 1.73
C ILE A 331 -11.04 7.74 2.98
N VAL A 332 -11.18 6.42 3.12
CA VAL A 332 -10.47 5.67 4.18
C VAL A 332 -9.04 5.43 3.71
N LEU A 333 -8.05 5.92 4.45
CA LEU A 333 -6.64 5.81 4.08
C LEU A 333 -6.04 4.46 4.48
N LEU A 334 -5.36 3.78 3.54
CA LEU A 334 -4.85 2.42 3.69
C LEU A 334 -3.31 2.37 3.74
N ASN A 335 -2.72 1.21 3.46
CA ASN A 335 -1.32 0.90 3.72
C ASN A 335 -0.33 1.74 2.88
N ASP A 336 -0.73 2.12 1.66
CA ASP A 336 0.10 2.87 0.70
C ASP A 336 -0.27 4.36 0.62
N ARG A 337 -1.09 4.83 1.57
CA ARG A 337 -1.45 6.25 1.70
C ARG A 337 -0.20 7.13 1.78
N GLY A 338 -0.29 8.36 1.27
CA GLY A 338 0.75 9.37 1.51
C GLY A 338 0.98 9.54 3.01
N THR A 339 2.24 9.71 3.42
CA THR A 339 2.59 9.81 4.84
C THR A 339 2.07 11.10 5.48
N MET A 340 1.97 12.16 4.68
CA MET A 340 1.47 13.47 5.06
C MET A 340 0.23 13.87 4.24
N GLY A 341 -0.72 14.57 4.85
CA GLY A 341 -1.94 15.03 4.18
C GLY A 341 -2.52 16.30 4.79
N GLY A 342 -3.05 17.18 3.94
CA GLY A 342 -3.61 18.48 4.31
C GLY A 342 -5.15 18.52 4.38
N TYR A 343 -5.80 17.38 4.50
CA TYR A 343 -7.26 17.29 4.65
C TYR A 343 -7.62 16.81 6.07
N THR A 344 -8.75 17.28 6.57
CA THR A 344 -9.28 16.87 7.89
C THR A 344 -9.62 15.39 7.94
N LYS A 345 -9.32 14.77 9.09
CA LYS A 345 -9.57 13.35 9.38
C LYS A 345 -10.39 13.24 10.68
N PRO A 346 -11.72 13.46 10.63
CA PRO A 346 -12.55 13.51 11.83
C PRO A 346 -12.78 12.16 12.51
N ALA A 347 -12.53 11.06 11.80
CA ALA A 347 -12.73 9.71 12.30
C ALA A 347 -11.60 8.78 11.83
N ILE A 348 -11.44 7.67 12.54
CA ILE A 348 -10.55 6.56 12.16
C ILE A 348 -11.38 5.28 12.23
N VAL A 349 -11.25 4.43 11.21
CA VAL A 349 -11.81 3.08 11.22
C VAL A 349 -11.16 2.29 12.35
N HIS A 350 -11.99 1.67 13.19
CA HIS A 350 -11.51 0.87 14.31
C HIS A 350 -10.54 -0.22 13.79
N PRO A 351 -9.34 -0.40 14.39
CA PRO A 351 -8.30 -1.28 13.84
C PRO A 351 -8.73 -2.73 13.63
N ASN A 352 -9.68 -3.23 14.43
CA ASN A 352 -10.22 -4.59 14.28
C ASN A 352 -11.25 -4.75 13.16
N ASP A 353 -11.78 -3.65 12.61
CA ASP A 353 -12.73 -3.67 11.50
C ASP A 353 -12.06 -3.39 10.15
N LEU A 354 -10.87 -2.78 10.15
CA LEU A 354 -10.12 -2.47 8.92
C LEU A 354 -9.85 -3.71 8.04
N PRO A 355 -9.43 -4.89 8.58
CA PRO A 355 -9.26 -6.11 7.78
C PRO A 355 -10.53 -6.53 7.02
N ARG A 356 -11.70 -6.37 7.64
CA ARG A 356 -12.98 -6.67 6.99
C ARG A 356 -13.30 -5.67 5.88
N LEU A 357 -13.02 -4.39 6.11
CA LEU A 357 -13.29 -3.32 5.16
C LEU A 357 -12.44 -3.45 3.89
N VAL A 358 -11.14 -3.79 4.00
CA VAL A 358 -10.25 -3.91 2.83
C VAL A 358 -10.60 -5.09 1.91
N GLN A 359 -11.33 -6.09 2.41
CA GLN A 359 -11.84 -7.20 1.62
C GLN A 359 -13.14 -6.86 0.86
N ALA A 360 -13.75 -5.70 1.14
CA ALA A 360 -14.95 -5.26 0.45
C ALA A 360 -14.64 -4.86 -1.00
N ARG A 361 -15.56 -5.20 -1.91
CA ARG A 361 -15.46 -4.84 -3.32
C ARG A 361 -16.07 -3.49 -3.61
N ASP A 362 -15.70 -2.96 -4.76
CA ASP A 362 -16.37 -1.81 -5.36
C ASP A 362 -17.87 -2.14 -5.50
N GLY A 363 -18.69 -1.18 -5.10
CA GLY A 363 -20.13 -1.30 -5.00
C GLY A 363 -20.69 -1.90 -3.71
N ALA A 364 -19.85 -2.40 -2.79
CA ALA A 364 -20.31 -2.88 -1.49
C ALA A 364 -20.84 -1.73 -0.61
N TRP A 365 -21.83 -2.04 0.23
CA TRP A 365 -22.41 -1.10 1.18
C TRP A 365 -21.71 -1.18 2.53
N VAL A 366 -21.38 -0.02 3.11
CA VAL A 366 -20.73 0.16 4.40
C VAL A 366 -21.60 1.06 5.26
N LYS A 367 -21.95 0.61 6.47
CA LYS A 367 -22.59 1.44 7.49
C LYS A 367 -21.56 1.72 8.58
N PHE A 368 -21.11 2.97 8.65
CA PHE A 368 -20.31 3.40 9.79
C PHE A 368 -21.17 3.53 11.04
N VAL A 369 -20.60 3.13 12.17
CA VAL A 369 -21.19 3.26 13.50
C VAL A 369 -20.13 3.79 14.45
N ARG A 370 -20.53 4.58 15.45
CA ARG A 370 -19.60 5.00 16.50
C ARG A 370 -19.23 3.78 17.35
N SER A 371 -17.94 3.62 17.68
CA SER A 371 -17.53 2.63 18.67
C SER A 371 -18.18 2.96 20.01
N SER A 372 -18.79 1.97 20.65
CA SER A 372 -19.37 2.10 21.99
C SER A 372 -18.32 2.05 23.10
N GLU A 373 -17.08 1.66 22.77
CA GLU A 373 -15.94 1.58 23.68
C GLU A 373 -14.75 2.36 23.09
N PRO A 374 -13.97 3.08 23.94
CA PRO A 374 -12.85 3.91 23.52
C PRO A 374 -11.68 3.14 22.89
#